data_AF-A0A1X7IMI3-F1
#
_entry.id   AF-A0A1X7IMI3-F1
#
_cell.length_a   1.000
_cell.length_b   1.000
_cell.length_c   1.000
_cell.angle_alpha   90.00
_cell.angle_beta   90.00
_cell.angle_gamma   90.00
#
_symmetry.space_group_name_H-M   'P 1'
#
loop_
_entity.id
_entity.type
_entity.pdbx_description
1 polymer ?
#
loop_
_entity_poly.entity_id
_entity_poly.type
_entity_poly.pdbx_seq_one_letter_code
_entity_poly.pdbx_strand_id
1 'polypeptide(L)'
;MKFASVKRLLLVAAIVAVVAGAAGAVYFAAQPMSFAWVAYAPLSGEVFNPNSTHLVSAPTMYALAVVALGLVVAAFWAGLTVGERRSRALIE
;
A
#
# COMPACT_ATOMS: atom_id res chain seq x y z
N MET A 1 16.88 20.02 11.09
CA MET A 1 16.00 19.12 11.88
C MET A 1 16.85 18.13 12.63
N LYS A 2 16.59 17.85 13.92
CA LYS A 2 17.37 16.85 14.68
C LYS A 2 17.05 15.44 14.14
N PHE A 3 18.06 14.59 13.95
CA PHE A 3 17.90 13.23 13.41
C PHE A 3 16.84 12.38 14.15
N ALA A 4 16.73 12.55 15.47
CA ALA A 4 15.70 11.88 16.28
C ALA A 4 14.26 12.25 15.87
N SER A 5 14.02 13.50 15.44
CA SER A 5 12.71 13.95 14.97
C SER A 5 12.36 13.33 13.61
N VAL A 6 13.34 13.19 12.72
CA VAL A 6 13.15 12.55 11.40
C VAL A 6 12.76 11.09 11.56
N LYS A 7 13.38 10.36 12.49
CA LYS A 7 13.03 8.96 12.78
C LYS A 7 11.61 8.80 13.28
N ARG A 8 11.19 9.66 14.20
CA ARG A 8 9.81 9.64 14.72
C ARG A 8 8.81 9.93 13.60
N LEU A 9 9.12 10.91 12.75
CA LEU A 9 8.29 11.24 11.60
C LEU A 9 8.17 10.06 10.63
N LEU A 10 9.29 9.39 10.31
CA LEU A 10 9.30 8.21 9.43
C LEU A 10 8.44 7.07 10.01
N LEU A 11 8.55 6.81 11.32
CA LEU A 11 7.73 5.78 11.97
C LEU A 11 6.24 6.12 11.89
N VAL A 12 5.88 7.37 12.23
CA VAL A 12 4.48 7.81 12.17
C VAL A 12 3.94 7.74 10.74
N ALA A 13 4.71 8.20 9.76
CA ALA A 13 4.32 8.13 8.35
C ALA A 13 4.12 6.69 7.88
N ALA A 14 5.00 5.77 8.29
CA ALA A 14 4.86 4.36 7.96
C ALA A 14 3.59 3.74 8.57
N ILE A 15 3.31 4.01 9.85
CA ILE A 15 2.10 3.54 10.53
C ILE A 15 0.86 4.08 9.82
N VAL A 16 0.82 5.39 9.55
CA VAL A 16 -0.31 6.02 8.86
C VAL A 16 -0.52 5.42 7.47
N ALA A 17 0.55 5.22 6.70
CA ALA A 17 0.47 4.60 5.38
C ALA A 17 -0.10 3.17 5.45
N VAL A 18 0.36 2.35 6.38
CA VAL A 18 -0.15 0.98 6.56
C VAL A 18 -1.62 0.98 6.95
N VAL A 19 -2.00 1.79 7.94
CA VAL A 19 -3.38 1.83 8.45
C VAL A 19 -4.34 2.39 7.39
N ALA A 20 -4.00 3.52 6.77
CA ALA A 20 -4.84 4.15 5.76
C ALA A 20 -4.92 3.28 4.49
N GLY A 21 -3.81 2.69 4.05
CA GLY A 21 -3.78 1.76 2.93
C GLY A 21 -4.61 0.51 3.20
N ALA A 22 -4.51 -0.08 4.40
CA ALA A 22 -5.28 -1.27 4.75
C ALA A 22 -6.78 -0.97 4.83
N ALA A 23 -7.17 0.14 5.47
CA ALA A 23 -8.55 0.60 5.52
C ALA A 23 -9.11 0.86 4.11
N GLY A 24 -8.33 1.53 3.26
CA GLY A 24 -8.68 1.76 1.86
C GLY A 24 -8.85 0.45 1.09
N ALA A 25 -7.93 -0.50 1.24
CA ALA A 25 -7.98 -1.79 0.55
C ALA A 25 -9.23 -2.58 0.95
N VAL A 26 -9.56 -2.62 2.24
CA VAL A 26 -10.79 -3.27 2.73
C VAL A 26 -12.02 -2.56 2.19
N TYR A 27 -12.06 -1.23 2.26
CA TYR A 27 -13.20 -0.44 1.79
C TYR A 27 -13.46 -0.64 0.29
N PHE A 28 -12.42 -0.58 -0.54
CA PHE A 28 -12.54 -0.74 -1.99
C PHE A 28 -12.79 -2.18 -2.42
N ALA A 29 -12.27 -3.16 -1.68
CA ALA A 29 -12.57 -4.57 -1.93
C ALA A 29 -14.01 -4.93 -1.59
N ALA A 30 -14.63 -4.21 -0.64
CA ALA A 30 -16.03 -4.41 -0.26
C ALA A 30 -17.03 -3.71 -1.21
N GLN A 31 -16.57 -2.88 -2.16
CA GLN A 31 -17.46 -2.23 -3.12
C GLN A 31 -17.99 -3.22 -4.16
N PRO A 32 -19.27 -3.12 -4.57
CA PRO A 32 -19.81 -3.94 -5.65
C PRO A 32 -19.01 -3.75 -6.94
N MET A 33 -18.44 -4.82 -7.47
CA MET A 33 -17.82 -4.81 -8.79
C MET A 33 -18.84 -5.27 -9.84
N SER A 34 -19.12 -4.41 -10.81
CA SER A 34 -19.89 -4.79 -11.99
C SER A 34 -18.98 -5.49 -12.98
N PHE A 35 -19.14 -6.80 -13.12
CA PHE A 35 -18.57 -7.54 -14.24
C PHE A 35 -19.52 -7.37 -15.43
N ALA A 36 -19.04 -6.78 -16.53
CA ALA A 36 -19.80 -6.78 -17.77
C ALA A 36 -19.94 -8.23 -18.24
N TRP A 37 -21.17 -8.66 -18.51
CA TRP A 37 -21.44 -9.96 -19.13
C TRP A 37 -20.78 -9.98 -20.51
N VAL A 38 -20.06 -11.05 -20.83
CA VAL A 38 -19.46 -11.26 -22.16
C VAL A 38 -20.59 -11.57 -23.14
N ALA A 39 -21.30 -10.55 -23.61
CA ALA A 39 -22.15 -10.64 -24.78
C ALA A 39 -21.26 -10.65 -26.04
N TYR A 40 -21.64 -11.43 -27.05
CA TYR A 40 -20.96 -11.56 -28.34
C TYR A 40 -20.44 -10.21 -28.87
N ALA A 41 -19.12 -10.11 -28.99
CA ALA A 41 -18.36 -8.86 -29.17
C ALA A 41 -18.65 -8.01 -30.42
N PRO A 42 -19.24 -8.48 -31.54
CA PRO A 42 -19.50 -7.59 -32.67
C PRO A 42 -20.90 -6.94 -32.70
N LEU A 43 -21.89 -7.40 -31.92
CA LEU A 43 -23.27 -6.86 -32.00
C LEU A 43 -23.62 -5.87 -30.87
N SER A 44 -22.81 -5.78 -29.80
CA SER A 44 -23.09 -4.91 -28.66
C SER A 44 -22.65 -3.46 -28.83
N GLY A 45 -21.80 -3.15 -29.83
CA GLY A 45 -21.25 -1.80 -30.00
C GLY A 45 -20.34 -1.32 -28.85
N GLU A 46 -20.09 -2.17 -27.85
CA GLU A 46 -19.26 -1.88 -26.69
C GLU A 46 -17.78 -2.12 -27.02
N VAL A 47 -16.93 -1.12 -26.76
CA VAL A 47 -15.48 -1.23 -26.95
C VAL A 47 -14.88 -1.98 -25.75
N PHE A 48 -13.96 -2.92 -26.01
CA PHE A 48 -13.22 -3.63 -24.97
C PHE A 48 -12.60 -2.64 -23.98
N ASN A 49 -12.98 -2.74 -22.70
CA ASN A 49 -12.43 -1.94 -21.63
C ASN A 49 -11.35 -2.75 -20.89
N PRO A 50 -10.05 -2.43 -21.07
CA PRO A 50 -8.97 -3.17 -20.44
C PRO A 50 -8.97 -3.11 -18.90
N ASN A 51 -9.72 -2.18 -18.28
CA ASN A 51 -9.87 -2.15 -16.82
C ASN A 51 -10.77 -3.26 -16.26
N SER A 52 -11.47 -4.05 -17.10
CA SER A 52 -12.37 -5.12 -16.64
C SER A 52 -11.71 -6.50 -16.49
N THR A 53 -10.41 -6.64 -16.76
CA THR A 53 -9.70 -7.94 -16.73
C THR A 53 -9.01 -8.26 -15.41
N HIS A 54 -9.06 -7.36 -14.43
CA HIS A 54 -8.37 -7.54 -13.15
C HIS A 54 -9.30 -8.18 -12.11
N LEU A 55 -8.88 -9.28 -11.47
CA LEU A 55 -9.59 -9.88 -10.33
C LEU A 55 -9.69 -8.93 -9.13
N VAL A 56 -8.77 -7.97 -9.03
CA VAL A 56 -8.72 -6.95 -7.98
C VAL A 56 -8.99 -5.59 -8.61
N SER A 57 -9.95 -4.84 -8.06
CA SER A 57 -10.25 -3.50 -8.55
C SER A 57 -9.01 -2.59 -8.45
N ALA A 58 -8.80 -1.72 -9.44
CA ALA A 58 -7.67 -0.80 -9.45
C ALA A 58 -7.55 0.04 -8.16
N PRO A 59 -8.64 0.57 -7.56
CA PRO A 59 -8.57 1.28 -6.27
C PRO A 59 -8.03 0.41 -5.13
N THR A 60 -8.44 -0.86 -5.04
CA THR A 60 -7.89 -1.80 -4.06
C THR A 60 -6.41 -2.05 -4.32
N MET A 61 -6.00 -2.15 -5.59
CA MET A 61 -4.60 -2.33 -5.97
C MET A 61 -3.72 -1.15 -5.54
N TYR A 62 -4.18 0.09 -5.73
CA TYR A 62 -3.48 1.28 -5.25
C TYR A 62 -3.39 1.32 -3.73
N ALA A 63 -4.47 0.97 -3.02
CA ALA A 63 -4.48 0.93 -1.57
C ALA A 63 -3.49 -0.11 -1.02
N LEU A 64 -3.40 -1.28 -1.65
CA LEU A 64 -2.40 -2.30 -1.31
C LEU A 64 -0.96 -1.84 -1.58
N ALA A 65 -0.73 -1.09 -2.66
CA ALA A 65 0.59 -0.51 -2.94
C ALA A 65 1.03 0.47 -1.83
N VAL A 66 0.10 1.25 -1.29
CA VAL A 66 0.36 2.14 -0.14
C VAL A 66 0.72 1.34 1.12
N VAL A 67 0.03 0.22 1.38
CA VAL A 67 0.38 -0.69 2.49
C VAL A 67 1.81 -1.21 2.32
N ALA A 68 2.14 -1.72 1.13
CA ALA A 68 3.45 -2.26 0.85
C ALA A 68 4.56 -1.22 1.07
N LEU A 69 4.35 0.02 0.60
CA LEU A 69 5.28 1.13 0.82
C LEU A 69 5.45 1.42 2.33
N GLY A 70 4.36 1.48 3.08
CA GLY A 70 4.39 1.70 4.52
C GLY A 70 5.20 0.63 5.26
N LEU A 71 5.04 -0.64 4.89
CA LEU A 71 5.81 -1.76 5.47
C LEU A 71 7.30 -1.68 5.14
N VAL A 72 7.67 -1.31 3.90
CA VAL A 72 9.06 -1.12 3.50
C VAL A 72 9.72 -0.02 4.34
N VAL A 73 9.03 1.12 4.52
CA VAL A 73 9.53 2.22 5.36
C VAL A 73 9.66 1.78 6.83
N ALA A 74 8.69 1.02 7.35
CA ALA A 74 8.75 0.50 8.71
C ALA A 74 9.93 -0.46 8.91
N ALA A 75 10.17 -1.37 7.96
CA ALA A 75 11.29 -2.31 8.00
C ALA A 75 12.64 -1.58 7.97
N PHE A 76 12.77 -0.58 7.09
CA PHE A 76 13.96 0.28 7.06
C PHE A 76 14.19 1.02 8.38
N TRP A 77 13.14 1.62 8.95
CA TRP A 77 13.22 2.29 10.24
C TRP A 77 13.63 1.35 11.38
N ALA A 78 13.08 0.14 11.41
CA ALA A 78 13.42 -0.88 12.39
C ALA A 78 14.89 -1.28 12.28
N GLY A 79 15.39 -1.53 11.07
CA GLY A 79 16.80 -1.83 10.81
C GLY A 79 17.73 -0.70 11.27
N LEU A 80 17.40 0.55 10.94
CA LEU A 80 18.16 1.72 11.38
C LEU A 80 18.19 1.87 12.91
N THR A 81 17.07 1.57 13.57
CA THR A 81 16.95 1.68 15.03
C THR A 81 17.72 0.57 15.75
N VAL A 82 17.69 -0.66 15.23
CA VAL A 82 18.45 -1.79 15.77
C VAL A 82 19.96 -1.58 15.57
N GLY A 83 20.38 -1.12 14.39
CA GLY A 83 21.78 -0.84 14.10
C GLY A 83 22.42 0.15 15.06
N GLU A 84 21.75 1.28 15.33
CA GLU A 84 22.25 2.28 16.27
C GLU A 84 22.34 1.80 17.73
N ARG A 85 21.40 0.94 18.16
CA ARG A 85 21.46 0.35 19.51
C ARG A 85 22.69 -0.54 19.66
N ARG A 86 23.02 -1.32 18.62
CA ARG A 86 24.19 -2.20 18.60
C ARG A 86 25.50 -1.41 18.56
N SER A 87 25.59 -0.34 17.77
CA SER A 87 26.78 0.51 17.74
C SER A 87 27.07 1.18 19.07
N ARG A 88 26.02 1.58 19.82
CA ARG A 88 26.18 2.13 21.18
C ARG A 88 26.70 1.08 22.17
N ALA A 89 26.16 -0.14 22.13
CA ALA A 89 26.56 -1.22 23.02
C ALA A 89 27.96 -1.78 22.77
N LEU A 90 28.60 -1.46 21.64
CA LEU A 90 30.00 -1.86 21.34
C LEU A 90 31.04 -0.82 21.82
N ILE A 91 30.58 0.36 22.24
CA ILE A 91 31.45 1.46 22.71
C ILE A 91 31.50 1.51 24.24
N GLU A 92 30.52 0.89 24.92
CA GLU A 92 30.51 0.62 26.37
C GLU A 92 31.25 -0.68 26.70
#